data_AF-A0A923TNZ4-F1
#
_entry.id   AF-A0A923TNZ4-F1
#
_cell.length_a   1.000
_cell.length_b   1.000
_cell.length_c   1.000
_cell.angle_alpha   90.00
_cell.angle_beta   90.00
_cell.angle_gamma   90.00
#
_symmetry.space_group_name_H-M   'P 1'
#
loop_
_entity.id
_entity.type
_entity.pdbx_description
1 polymer ?
#
loop_
_entity_poly.entity_id
_entity_poly.type
_entity_poly.pdbx_seq_one_letter_code
_entity_poly.pdbx_strand_id
1 'polypeptide(L)'
;MLYQIYETQRSLMEPFADFARAAAKMYGNPSTPMGQTPMAQRVSAGYDLIYRLGKDYEKPQFGLTKIAVNGVDVAVHERIEIDKPFCELRRFKRFTDDTNTLTQLK
;
A
#
# COMPACT_ATOMS: atom_id res chain seq x y z
N MET A 1 25.68 -4.85 12.01
CA MET A 1 26.41 -3.84 11.22
C MET A 1 25.92 -3.73 9.78
N LEU A 2 25.81 -4.80 8.99
CA LEU A 2 25.29 -4.72 7.61
C LEU A 2 23.90 -4.06 7.50
N TYR A 3 23.00 -4.41 8.43
CA TYR A 3 21.66 -3.81 8.50
C TYR A 3 21.70 -2.29 8.74
N GLN A 4 22.63 -1.80 9.57
CA GLN A 4 22.77 -0.36 9.83
C GLN A 4 23.27 0.39 8.59
N ILE A 5 24.19 -0.20 7.82
CA ILE A 5 24.66 0.38 6.56
C ILE A 5 23.51 0.44 5.54
N TYR A 6 22.71 -0.62 5.43
CA TYR A 6 21.53 -0.67 4.57
C TYR A 6 20.48 0.39 4.98
N GLU A 7 20.13 0.47 6.26
CA GLU A 7 19.19 1.47 6.76
C GLU A 7 19.71 2.90 6.60
N THR A 8 21.03 3.12 6.74
CA THR A 8 21.62 4.45 6.50
C THR A 8 21.54 4.85 5.02
N GLN A 9 21.85 3.93 4.10
CA GLN A 9 21.67 4.17 2.66
C GLN A 9 20.21 4.44 2.30
N ARG A 10 19.29 3.69 2.91
CA ARG A 10 17.84 3.86 2.72
C ARG A 10 17.33 5.19 3.26
N SER A 11 17.71 5.58 4.48
CA SER A 11 17.32 6.87 5.06
C SER A 11 17.89 8.05 4.28
N LEU A 12 19.06 7.89 3.65
CA LEU A 12 19.63 8.90 2.75
C LEU A 12 18.83 9.06 1.45
N MET A 13 18.12 8.02 0.99
CA MET A 13 17.30 8.05 -0.23
C MET A 13 15.90 8.65 -0.01
N GLU A 14 15.39 8.62 1.23
CA GLU A 14 14.10 9.18 1.61
C GLU A 14 13.89 10.66 1.21
N PRO A 15 14.81 11.61 1.48
CA PRO A 15 14.64 13.00 1.06
C PRO A 15 14.57 13.18 -0.46
N PHE A 16 15.26 12.32 -1.23
CA PHE A 16 15.17 12.34 -2.69
C PHE A 16 13.82 11.85 -3.19
N ALA A 17 13.23 10.85 -2.54
CA ALA A 17 11.89 10.37 -2.86
C ALA A 17 10.83 11.45 -2.59
N ASP A 18 10.94 12.17 -1.48
CA ASP A 18 10.04 13.28 -1.16
C ASP A 18 10.18 14.46 -2.12
N PHE A 19 11.41 14.80 -2.53
CA PHE A 19 11.65 15.79 -3.57
C PHE A 19 11.00 15.37 -4.90
N ALA A 20 11.16 14.11 -5.31
CA ALA A 20 10.53 13.58 -6.51
C ALA A 20 8.99 13.68 -6.43
N ARG A 21 8.39 13.40 -5.26
CA ARG A 21 6.94 13.58 -5.05
C ARG A 21 6.50 15.04 -5.21
N ALA A 22 7.27 15.98 -4.68
CA ALA A 22 6.98 17.41 -4.81
C ALA A 22 7.08 17.87 -6.28
N ALA A 23 8.15 17.46 -6.97
CA ALA A 23 8.32 17.72 -8.40
C ALA A 23 7.17 17.12 -9.23
N ALA A 24 6.78 15.87 -8.97
CA ALA A 24 5.65 15.22 -9.66
C ALA A 24 4.35 16.01 -9.51
N LYS A 25 4.04 16.53 -8.31
CA LYS A 25 2.85 17.36 -8.05
C LYS A 25 2.92 18.72 -8.74
N MET A 26 4.10 19.34 -8.76
CA MET A 26 4.30 20.63 -9.38
C MET A 26 4.11 20.54 -10.90
N TYR A 27 4.78 19.60 -11.57
CA TYR A 27 4.62 19.39 -13.03
C TYR A 27 3.26 18.77 -13.40
N GLY A 28 2.59 18.09 -12.48
CA GLY A 28 1.28 17.48 -12.70
C GLY A 28 0.09 18.44 -12.52
N ASN A 29 0.30 19.63 -11.95
CA ASN A 29 -0.76 20.59 -11.70
C ASN A 29 -0.85 21.66 -12.82
N PRO A 30 -1.94 21.70 -13.62
CA PRO A 30 -2.11 22.66 -14.72
C PRO A 30 -2.18 24.13 -14.28
N SER A 31 -2.47 24.38 -13.00
CA SER A 31 -2.51 25.74 -12.43
C SER A 31 -1.12 26.31 -12.11
N THR A 32 -0.05 25.50 -12.18
CA THR A 32 1.31 25.98 -12.00
C THR A 32 1.96 26.33 -13.33
N PRO A 33 2.86 27.33 -13.39
CA PRO A 33 3.59 27.69 -14.62
C PRO A 33 4.36 26.52 -15.22
N MET A 34 4.85 25.59 -14.37
CA MET A 34 5.60 24.41 -14.80
C MET A 34 4.70 23.32 -15.38
N GLY A 35 3.45 23.21 -14.92
CA GLY A 35 2.45 22.27 -15.46
C GLY A 35 1.89 22.65 -16.84
N GLN A 36 2.10 23.89 -17.28
CA GLN A 36 1.66 24.38 -18.60
C GLN A 36 2.69 24.12 -19.71
N THR A 37 3.87 23.60 -19.36
CA THR A 37 4.93 23.33 -20.34
C THR A 37 4.56 22.14 -21.23
N PRO A 38 4.84 22.19 -22.55
CA PRO A 38 4.76 21.01 -23.40
C PRO A 38 5.70 19.94 -22.83
N MET A 39 5.19 18.73 -22.57
CA MET A 39 5.85 17.62 -21.85
C MET A 39 5.77 17.61 -20.31
N ALA A 40 5.12 18.59 -19.66
CA ALA A 40 4.95 18.59 -18.20
C ALA A 40 4.40 17.27 -17.66
N GLN A 41 3.43 16.67 -18.36
CA GLN A 41 2.85 15.38 -18.01
C GLN A 41 3.88 14.23 -18.01
N ARG A 42 4.80 14.21 -18.98
CA ARG A 42 5.85 13.18 -19.06
C ARG A 42 6.87 13.34 -17.93
N VAL A 43 7.23 14.59 -17.64
CA VAL A 43 8.14 14.93 -16.53
C VAL A 43 7.53 14.55 -15.18
N SER A 44 6.24 14.89 -14.97
CA SER A 44 5.48 14.49 -13.78
C SER A 44 5.44 12.97 -13.61
N ALA A 45 5.15 12.21 -14.68
CA ALA A 45 5.15 10.75 -14.64
C ALA A 45 6.53 10.15 -14.32
N GLY A 46 7.62 10.74 -14.84
CA GLY A 46 8.98 10.32 -14.54
C GLY A 46 9.33 10.52 -13.07
N TYR A 47 8.99 11.68 -12.50
CA TYR A 47 9.17 11.94 -11.07
C TYR A 47 8.29 11.06 -10.19
N ASP A 48 7.06 10.75 -10.60
CA ASP A 48 6.20 9.82 -9.86
C ASP A 48 6.78 8.39 -9.85
N LEU A 49 7.37 7.95 -10.96
CA LEU A 49 8.07 6.66 -11.01
C LEU A 49 9.28 6.63 -10.06
N ILE A 50 10.13 7.67 -10.10
CA ILE A 50 11.29 7.78 -9.19
C ILE A 50 10.83 7.77 -7.73
N TYR A 51 9.76 8.51 -7.42
CA TYR A 51 9.18 8.51 -6.10
C TYR A 51 8.72 7.10 -5.68
N ARG A 52 8.00 6.37 -6.54
CA ARG A 52 7.57 4.98 -6.24
C ARG A 52 8.74 3.99 -6.10
N LEU A 53 9.87 4.24 -6.75
CA LEU A 53 11.06 3.38 -6.62
C LEU A 53 11.86 3.69 -5.34
N GLY A 54 11.93 4.97 -4.96
CA GLY A 54 12.70 5.42 -3.80
C GLY A 54 11.91 5.44 -2.49
N LYS A 55 10.57 5.43 -2.56
CA LYS A 55 9.73 5.41 -1.37
C LYS A 55 9.73 4.02 -0.75
N ASP A 56 9.79 4.01 0.57
CA ASP A 56 9.45 2.84 1.34
C ASP A 56 7.96 2.48 1.27
N TYR A 57 7.68 1.20 1.10
CA TYR A 57 6.35 0.63 1.16
C TYR A 57 6.30 -0.39 2.28
N GLU A 58 5.79 0.05 3.43
CA GLU A 58 5.36 -0.87 4.47
C GLU A 58 4.21 -1.73 3.95
N LYS A 59 4.20 -3.02 4.30
CA LYS A 59 3.09 -3.94 3.97
C LYS A 59 1.84 -3.42 4.68
N PRO A 60 0.82 -2.88 3.96
CA PRO A 60 -0.38 -2.39 4.60
C PRO A 60 -1.15 -3.56 5.21
N GLN A 61 -1.81 -3.32 6.35
CA GLN A 61 -2.75 -4.27 6.89
C GLN A 61 -4.03 -4.28 6.05
N PHE A 62 -4.64 -5.46 5.86
CA PHE A 62 -5.92 -5.55 5.15
C PHE A 62 -7.07 -4.87 5.91
N GLY A 63 -6.97 -4.77 7.25
CA GLY A 63 -7.98 -4.11 8.09
C GLY A 63 -9.33 -4.84 8.17
N LEU A 64 -9.40 -6.10 7.72
CA LEU A 64 -10.63 -6.90 7.71
C LEU A 64 -10.76 -7.71 9.00
N THR A 65 -11.19 -7.04 10.09
CA THR A 65 -11.42 -7.69 11.40
C THR A 65 -12.86 -8.12 11.63
N LYS A 66 -13.83 -7.40 11.06
CA LYS A 66 -15.27 -7.69 11.18
C LYS A 66 -15.98 -7.40 9.87
N ILE A 67 -17.00 -8.19 9.57
CA ILE A 67 -17.91 -7.98 8.45
C ILE A 67 -19.35 -8.15 8.92
N ALA A 68 -20.27 -7.34 8.40
CA ALA A 68 -21.69 -7.52 8.66
C ALA A 68 -22.24 -8.61 7.72
N VAL A 69 -22.81 -9.67 8.27
CA VAL A 69 -23.54 -10.71 7.54
C VAL A 69 -24.98 -10.68 8.05
N ASN A 70 -25.93 -10.31 7.20
CA ASN A 70 -27.36 -10.20 7.56
C ASN A 70 -27.64 -9.33 8.80
N GLY A 71 -26.84 -8.27 9.00
CA GLY A 71 -26.97 -7.37 10.16
C GLY A 71 -26.28 -7.86 11.44
N VAL A 72 -25.61 -9.02 11.41
CA VAL A 72 -24.79 -9.53 12.52
C VAL A 72 -23.31 -9.32 12.21
N ASP A 73 -22.56 -8.75 13.15
CA ASP A 73 -21.12 -8.59 13.04
C ASP A 73 -20.40 -9.93 13.25
N VAL A 74 -19.78 -10.43 12.19
CA VAL A 74 -19.01 -11.68 12.18
C VAL A 74 -17.53 -11.34 12.21
N ALA A 75 -16.77 -11.98 13.11
CA ALA A 75 -15.33 -11.80 13.21
C ALA A 75 -14.62 -12.47 12.04
N VAL A 76 -13.60 -11.82 11.49
CA VAL A 76 -12.77 -12.35 10.41
C VAL A 76 -11.36 -12.54 10.94
N HIS A 77 -10.85 -13.76 10.83
CA HIS A 77 -9.47 -14.09 11.17
C HIS A 77 -8.68 -14.38 9.90
N GLU A 78 -7.51 -13.78 9.81
CA GLU A 78 -6.58 -13.99 8.72
C GLU A 78 -5.67 -15.19 8.99
N ARG A 79 -5.53 -16.10 8.02
CA ARG A 79 -4.67 -17.27 8.11
C ARG A 79 -3.81 -17.37 6.86
N ILE A 80 -2.52 -17.66 7.02
CA ILE A 80 -1.64 -17.99 5.90
C ILE A 80 -1.81 -19.48 5.60
N GLU A 81 -2.26 -19.82 4.39
CA GLU A 81 -2.44 -21.21 3.94
C GLU A 81 -1.20 -21.72 3.21
N ILE A 82 -0.51 -20.85 2.46
CA ILE A 82 0.73 -21.16 1.77
C ILE A 82 1.68 -19.98 1.92
N ASP A 83 2.91 -20.26 2.31
CA ASP A 83 3.99 -19.29 2.43
C ASP A 83 5.05 -19.57 1.35
N LYS A 84 5.38 -18.56 0.53
CA LYS A 84 6.41 -18.62 -0.50
C LYS A 84 7.36 -17.43 -0.33
N PRO A 85 8.64 -17.56 -0.75
CA PRO A 85 9.63 -16.49 -0.60
C PRO A 85 9.27 -15.13 -1.22
N PHE A 86 8.28 -15.10 -2.13
CA PHE A 86 7.83 -13.90 -2.84
C PHE A 86 6.37 -13.53 -2.56
N CYS A 87 5.56 -14.41 -1.94
CA CYS A 87 4.16 -14.13 -1.63
C CYS A 87 3.57 -15.06 -0.57
N GLU A 88 2.56 -14.56 0.14
CA GLU A 88 1.74 -15.35 1.06
C GLU A 88 0.33 -15.54 0.46
N LEU A 89 -0.16 -16.78 0.42
CA LEU A 89 -1.57 -17.04 0.18
C LEU A 89 -2.33 -16.94 1.50
N ARG A 90 -3.12 -15.87 1.64
CA ARG A 90 -3.91 -15.59 2.84
C ARG A 90 -5.38 -15.92 2.63
N ARG A 91 -5.97 -16.63 3.60
CA ARG A 91 -7.38 -16.96 3.69
C ARG A 91 -8.01 -16.19 4.86
N PHE A 92 -9.15 -15.56 4.60
CA PHE A 92 -9.96 -14.88 5.60
C PHE A 92 -11.09 -15.81 6.03
N LYS A 93 -10.99 -16.34 7.26
CA LYS A 93 -12.02 -17.24 7.82
C LYS A 93 -12.97 -16.44 8.72
N ARG A 94 -14.26 -16.68 8.53
CA ARG A 94 -15.35 -16.05 9.27
C ARG A 94 -15.69 -16.88 10.50
N PHE A 95 -15.87 -16.23 11.65
CA PHE A 95 -16.23 -16.83 12.93
C PHE A 95 -17.46 -16.12 13.51
N THR A 96 -18.49 -16.89 13.82
CA THR A 96 -19.72 -16.43 14.46
C THR A 96 -20.15 -17.47 15.49
N ASP A 97 -20.69 -16.99 16.61
CA ASP A 97 -21.29 -17.85 17.65
C ASP A 97 -22.80 -18.05 17.43
N ASP A 98 -23.41 -17.30 16.49
CA ASP A 98 -24.80 -17.47 16.11
C ASP A 98 -24.96 -18.62 15.11
N THR A 99 -25.71 -19.64 15.50
CA THR A 99 -25.96 -20.86 14.72
C THR A 99 -26.72 -20.58 13.42
N ASN A 100 -27.58 -19.56 13.38
CA ASN A 100 -28.34 -19.19 12.17
C ASN A 100 -27.42 -18.58 11.11
N THR A 101 -26.49 -17.71 11.51
CA THR A 101 -25.46 -17.22 10.59
C THR A 101 -24.44 -18.30 10.24
N LEU A 102 -24.08 -19.18 11.17
CA LEU A 102 -23.09 -20.24 10.92
C LEU A 102 -23.49 -21.23 9.81
N THR A 103 -24.77 -21.60 9.74
CA THR A 103 -25.29 -22.50 8.68
C THR A 103 -25.25 -21.88 7.29
N GLN A 104 -25.20 -20.55 7.20
CA GLN A 104 -25.10 -19.83 5.92
C GLN A 104 -23.65 -19.53 5.51
N LEU A 105 -22.71 -19.61 6.45
CA LEU A 105 -21.29 -19.39 6.20
C LEU A 105 -20.65 -20.66 5.59
N LYS A 106 -20.28 -20.59 4.31
CA LYS A 106 -19.37 -21.56 3.66
C LYS A 106 -17.90 -21.24 3.93
#